data_AF-A0AAV4MWC7-F1
#
_entry.id   AF-A0AAV4MWC7-F1
#
_cell.length_a   1.000
_cell.length_b   1.000
_cell.length_c   1.000
_cell.angle_alpha   90.00
_cell.angle_beta   90.00
_cell.angle_gamma   90.00
#
_symmetry.space_group_name_H-M   'P 1'
#
loop_
_entity.id
_entity.type
_entity.pdbx_description
1 polymer ?
#
loop_
_entity_poly.entity_id
_entity_poly.type
_entity_poly.pdbx_seq_one_letter_code
_entity_poly.pdbx_strand_id
1 'polypeptide(L)'
;MIQRLYLTDKTSSSRYLIETGADVFVASHSAHKTSGQAAQMQLFAANGTAIPTYGKHVLKLDLGLRRTFNWPSCCVTTDYRCGFLRHFGLFSGH
;
A
#
# COMPACT_ATOMS: atom_id res chain seq x y z
N MET A 1 18.97 15.82 -1.28
CA MET A 1 18.64 14.68 -2.18
C MET A 1 17.64 13.80 -1.44
N ILE A 2 16.44 13.55 -1.97
CA ILE A 2 15.46 12.66 -1.34
C ILE A 2 15.67 11.26 -1.93
N GLN A 3 16.08 10.30 -1.12
CA GLN A 3 16.16 8.89 -1.54
C GLN A 3 14.77 8.26 -1.39
N ARG A 4 14.23 7.74 -2.49
CA ARG A 4 12.96 7.02 -2.50
C ARG A 4 13.22 5.53 -2.37
N LEU A 5 12.60 4.90 -1.38
CA LEU A 5 12.70 3.46 -1.16
C LEU A 5 11.53 2.75 -1.85
N TYR A 6 11.82 1.69 -2.60
CA TYR A 6 10.82 0.92 -3.32
C TYR A 6 10.81 -0.52 -2.85
N LEU A 7 9.63 -1.13 -2.98
CA LEU A 7 9.37 -2.51 -2.62
C LEU A 7 8.80 -3.21 -3.85
N THR A 8 9.41 -4.34 -4.23
CA THR A 8 9.03 -5.09 -5.44
C THR A 8 8.42 -6.42 -5.03
N ASP A 9 7.19 -6.68 -5.46
CA ASP A 9 6.58 -7.99 -5.35
C ASP A 9 7.11 -8.90 -6.48
N LYS A 10 7.71 -10.03 -6.13
CA LYS A 10 8.28 -10.97 -7.11
C LYS A 10 7.20 -11.75 -7.85
N THR A 11 6.01 -11.90 -7.27
CA THR A 11 4.92 -12.64 -7.91
C THR A 11 4.29 -11.83 -9.03
N SER A 12 3.88 -10.58 -8.76
CA SER A 12 3.25 -9.71 -9.77
C SER A 12 4.22 -8.81 -10.53
N SER A 13 5.50 -8.74 -10.13
CA SER A 13 6.49 -7.75 -10.61
C SER A 13 6.09 -6.29 -10.34
N SER A 14 5.11 -6.05 -9.47
CA SER A 14 4.65 -4.70 -9.09
C SER A 14 5.68 -4.01 -8.20
N ARG A 15 5.80 -2.68 -8.34
CA ARG A 15 6.65 -1.83 -7.50
C ARG A 15 5.81 -0.84 -6.69
N TYR A 16 6.09 -0.77 -5.39
CA TYR A 16 5.40 0.09 -4.43
C TYR A 16 6.40 1.06 -3.81
N LEU A 17 6.03 2.34 -3.68
CA LEU A 17 6.85 3.34 -3.00
C LEU A 17 6.64 3.20 -1.49
N ILE A 18 7.73 3.03 -0.74
CA ILE A 18 7.68 3.00 0.73
C ILE A 18 7.54 4.43 1.26
N GLU A 19 6.46 4.66 1.98
CA GLU A 19 6.11 5.92 2.64
C GLU A 19 6.06 5.66 4.14
N THR A 20 7.09 6.07 4.88
CA THR A 20 7.21 5.80 6.33
C THR A 20 6.12 6.48 7.17
N GLY A 21 5.45 7.49 6.62
CA GLY A 21 4.34 8.21 7.26
C GLY A 21 2.94 7.71 6.90
N ALA A 22 2.81 6.63 6.12
CA ALA A 22 1.50 6.10 5.74
C ALA A 22 1.00 5.04 6.73
N ASP A 23 -0.21 5.22 7.26
CA ASP A 23 -0.86 4.22 8.13
C ASP A 23 -1.48 3.05 7.36
N VAL A 24 -1.68 3.22 6.04
CA VAL A 24 -2.35 2.25 5.17
C VAL A 24 -1.56 1.97 3.91
N PHE A 25 -1.72 0.74 3.40
CA PHE A 25 -1.24 0.36 2.08
C PHE A 25 -2.26 0.74 1.01
N VAL A 26 -1.78 1.39 -0.03
CA VAL A 26 -2.58 1.94 -1.11
C VAL A 26 -2.21 1.23 -2.40
N ALA A 27 -3.15 0.46 -2.95
CA ALA A 27 -3.00 -0.20 -4.25
C ALA A 27 -3.81 0.54 -5.32
N SER A 28 -3.23 0.82 -6.49
CA SER A 28 -3.98 1.46 -7.58
C SER A 28 -5.13 0.56 -8.03
N HIS A 29 -6.29 1.19 -8.25
CA HIS A 29 -7.50 0.56 -8.74
C HIS A 29 -7.30 -0.16 -10.08
N SER A 30 -6.32 0.26 -10.90
CA SER A 30 -6.01 -0.41 -12.17
C SER A 30 -5.49 -1.84 -12.00
N ALA A 31 -4.87 -2.18 -10.86
CA ALA A 31 -4.43 -3.56 -10.56
C ALA A 31 -5.58 -4.47 -10.10
N HIS A 32 -6.68 -3.90 -9.61
CA HIS A 32 -7.83 -4.64 -9.13
C HIS A 32 -9.06 -4.30 -9.96
N LYS A 33 -9.36 -5.15 -10.96
CA LYS A 33 -10.61 -5.14 -11.74
C LYS A 33 -11.81 -5.56 -10.88
N THR A 34 -12.04 -4.92 -9.73
CA THR A 34 -13.13 -5.27 -8.84
C THR A 34 -14.14 -4.13 -8.79
N SER A 35 -15.28 -4.37 -9.40
CA SER A 35 -16.51 -3.59 -9.23
C SER A 35 -17.00 -3.79 -7.80
N GLY A 36 -16.49 -2.99 -6.86
CA GLY A 36 -16.84 -3.07 -5.44
C GLY A 36 -17.27 -1.71 -4.93
N GLN A 37 -18.40 -1.70 -4.21
CA GLN A 37 -18.98 -0.51 -3.56
C GLN A 37 -17.92 0.36 -2.88
N ALA A 38 -18.08 1.68 -2.97
CA ALA A 38 -17.25 2.66 -2.26
C ALA A 38 -17.05 2.21 -0.81
N ALA A 39 -15.79 2.09 -0.38
CA ALA A 39 -15.52 1.63 0.98
C ALA A 39 -15.99 2.69 1.99
N GLN A 40 -16.49 2.24 3.15
CA GLN A 40 -16.85 3.12 4.29
C GLN A 40 -15.64 3.90 4.88
N MET A 41 -14.42 3.71 4.36
CA MET A 41 -13.20 4.28 4.89
C MET A 41 -12.64 5.33 3.94
N GLN A 42 -12.69 6.60 4.35
CA GLN A 42 -12.12 7.71 3.57
C GLN A 42 -10.65 7.93 3.98
N LEU A 43 -9.76 7.94 2.99
CA LEU A 43 -8.35 8.26 3.20
C LEU A 43 -8.11 9.72 2.86
N PHE A 44 -7.11 10.32 3.51
CA PHE A 44 -6.70 11.69 3.22
C PHE A 44 -5.20 11.71 2.89
N ALA A 45 -4.84 12.46 1.86
CA ALA A 45 -3.44 12.79 1.59
C ALA A 45 -2.88 13.70 2.69
N ALA A 46 -1.56 13.82 2.77
CA ALA A 46 -0.90 14.70 3.74
C ALA A 46 -1.32 16.18 3.61
N ASN A 47 -1.83 16.59 2.45
CA ASN A 47 -2.38 17.93 2.21
C ASN A 47 -3.89 18.04 2.54
N GLY A 48 -4.49 17.04 3.19
CA GLY A 48 -5.91 17.02 3.56
C GLY A 48 -6.87 16.69 2.41
N THR A 49 -6.39 16.36 1.21
CA THR A 49 -7.25 15.98 0.09
C THR A 49 -7.82 14.59 0.30
N ALA A 50 -9.14 14.43 0.19
CA ALA A 50 -9.80 13.14 0.27
C ALA A 50 -9.41 12.26 -0.93
N ILE A 51 -8.99 11.02 -0.66
CA ILE A 51 -8.65 10.01 -1.66
C ILE A 51 -9.83 9.02 -1.72
N PRO A 52 -10.48 8.86 -2.88
CA PRO A 52 -11.51 7.84 -3.07
C PRO A 52 -10.94 6.43 -2.85
N THR A 53 -11.67 5.62 -2.07
CA THR A 53 -11.30 4.24 -1.75
C THR A 53 -12.34 3.25 -2.26
N TYR A 54 -11.87 2.10 -2.73
CA TYR A 54 -12.68 1.05 -3.34
C TYR A 54 -12.38 -0.27 -2.62
N GLY A 55 -13.31 -0.72 -1.78
CA GLY A 55 -13.18 -1.97 -1.03
C GLY A 55 -11.94 -2.10 -0.13
N LYS A 56 -11.89 -3.22 0.61
CA LYS A 56 -10.70 -3.71 1.31
C LYS A 56 -10.25 -5.00 0.62
N HIS A 57 -8.98 -5.09 0.30
CA HIS A 57 -8.37 -6.27 -0.31
C HIS A 57 -7.17 -6.70 0.51
N VAL A 58 -6.95 -8.00 0.69
CA VAL A 58 -5.69 -8.48 1.29
C VAL A 58 -4.66 -8.63 0.18
N LEU A 59 -3.63 -7.79 0.22
CA LEU A 59 -2.48 -7.94 -0.66
C LEU A 59 -1.57 -9.03 -0.11
N LYS A 60 -1.18 -9.95 -0.99
CA LYS A 60 -0.15 -10.97 -0.70
C LYS A 60 1.14 -10.53 -1.36
N LEU A 61 2.12 -10.15 -0.55
CA LEU A 61 3.41 -9.63 -1.00
C LEU A 61 4.49 -10.71 -0.87
N ASP A 62 5.09 -11.08 -1.99
CA ASP A 62 6.27 -11.93 -2.01
C ASP A 62 7.53 -11.10 -2.29
N LEU A 63 8.40 -10.99 -1.28
CA LEU A 63 9.65 -10.24 -1.38
C LEU A 63 10.85 -11.13 -1.72
N GLY A 64 10.62 -12.41 -2.04
CA GLY A 64 11.66 -13.42 -2.12
C GLY A 64 12.29 -13.73 -0.76
N LEU A 65 11.59 -13.41 0.32
CA LEU A 65 11.97 -13.79 1.68
C LEU A 65 11.31 -15.13 2.03
N ARG A 66 11.74 -15.77 3.12
CA ARG A 66 11.21 -17.07 3.59
C ARG A 66 9.73 -17.05 4.02
N ARG A 67 9.01 -15.94 3.82
CA ARG A 67 7.60 -15.79 4.12
C ARG A 67 6.93 -14.81 3.16
N THR A 68 5.66 -15.05 2.88
CA THR A 68 4.75 -14.09 2.24
C THR A 68 4.17 -13.15 3.29
N PHE A 69 4.00 -11.88 2.92
CA PHE A 69 3.39 -10.87 3.78
C PHE A 69 1.94 -10.66 3.35
N ASN A 70 0.99 -11.04 4.20
CA ASN A 70 -0.42 -10.76 3.98
C ASN A 70 -0.77 -9.42 4.64
N TRP A 71 -1.26 -8.45 3.88
CA TRP A 71 -1.56 -7.12 4.40
C TRP A 71 -2.95 -6.64 3.97
N PRO A 72 -3.82 -6.20 4.90
CA PRO A 72 -5.03 -5.44 4.58
C PRO A 72 -4.75 -4.12 3.81
N SER A 73 -5.01 -4.12 2.51
CA SER A 73 -4.88 -2.95 1.63
C SER A 73 -6.23 -2.34 1.28
N CYS A 74 -6.22 -1.04 0.98
CA CYS A 74 -7.36 -0.35 0.35
C CYS A 74 -6.99 -0.04 -1.09
N CYS A 75 -7.91 -0.29 -2.03
CA CYS A 75 -7.71 0.15 -3.41
C CYS A 75 -8.07 1.62 -3.53
N VAL A 76 -7.27 2.40 -4.25
CA VAL A 76 -7.54 3.82 -4.54
C VAL A 76 -7.15 4.16 -5.97
N THR A 77 -7.54 5.33 -6.47
CA THR A 77 -7.22 5.75 -7.85
C THR A 77 -5.78 6.26 -8.04
N THR A 78 -5.08 6.61 -6.96
CA THR A 78 -3.71 7.16 -6.97
C THR A 78 -2.60 6.10 -6.91
N ASP A 79 -1.35 6.56 -7.05
CA ASP A 79 -0.13 5.74 -7.07
C ASP A 79 0.08 4.90 -5.80
N TYR A 80 0.77 3.78 -6.00
CA TYR A 80 1.09 2.75 -5.01
C TYR A 80 2.02 3.25 -3.89
N ARG A 81 1.47 3.46 -2.68
CA ARG A 81 2.20 3.94 -1.48
C ARG A 81 1.99 2.98 -0.32
N CYS A 82 3.04 2.73 0.47
CA CYS A 82 2.95 1.77 1.58
C CYS A 82 3.72 2.15 2.85
N GLY A 83 3.08 2.01 4.00
CA GLY A 83 3.69 2.07 5.34
C GLY A 83 4.45 0.81 5.75
N PHE A 84 5.08 0.11 4.79
CA PHE A 84 5.50 -1.29 4.93
C PHE A 84 6.32 -1.56 6.20
N LEU A 85 7.29 -0.68 6.47
CA LEU A 85 8.30 -0.92 7.48
C LEU A 85 7.75 -0.83 8.91
N ARG A 86 6.83 0.11 9.18
CA ARG A 86 6.29 0.31 10.53
C ARG A 86 5.39 -0.84 10.95
N HIS A 87 4.52 -1.29 10.06
CA HIS A 87 3.54 -2.35 10.35
C HIS A 87 4.19 -3.69 10.66
N PHE A 88 5.29 -4.03 9.99
CA PHE A 88 6.02 -5.28 10.24
C PHE A 88 7.20 -5.13 11.20
N GLY A 89 7.35 -3.97 11.86
CA GLY A 89 8.44 -3.72 12.80
C GLY A 89 9.83 -3.77 12.16
N LEU A 90 9.92 -3.52 10.85
CA LEU A 90 11.16 -3.51 10.08
C LEU A 90 11.85 -2.14 10.10
N PHE A 91 11.24 -1.17 10.79
CA PHE A 91 11.84 0.12 11.13
C PHE A 91 11.70 0.34 12.62
N SER A 92 12.83 0.28 13.32
CA SER A 92 12.95 0.70 14.72
C SER A 92 13.34 2.17 14.70
N GLY A 93 12.35 3.07 14.67
CA GLY A 93 12.59 4.48 14.94
C GLY A 93 12.77 4.68 16.43
N HIS A 94 13.98 5.08 16.84
CA HIS A 94 14.23 5.78 18.09
C HIS A 94 14.19 7.28 17.83
#